data_AF-A0A1Z4QGB4-F1
#
_entry.id   AF-A0A1Z4QGB4-F1
#
_cell.length_a   1.000
_cell.length_b   1.000
_cell.length_c   1.000
_cell.angle_alpha   90.00
_cell.angle_beta   90.00
_cell.angle_gamma   90.00
#
_symmetry.space_group_name_H-M   'P 1'
#
loop_
_entity.id
_entity.type
_entity.pdbx_description
1 polymer ?
#
loop_
_entity_poly.entity_id
_entity_poly.type
_entity_poly.pdbx_seq_one_letter_code
_entity_poly.pdbx_strand_id
1 'polypeptide(L)'
;MNYETARKLLIDQAKTEDNPDALLNRLQQGKPPVPGQITSILLGLKVVFEALKEAHSLDRELAFALYQLATKAQQLFVAGRKIGIDWPPLLKEDLLRISLAAESIFSGTWQTLPPGGRLVNEG
;
A
#
# COMPACT_ATOMS: atom_id res chain seq x y z
N MET A 1 -0.32 0.55 -17.45
CA MET A 1 -0.25 1.80 -16.66
C MET A 1 1.17 2.33 -16.75
N ASN A 2 1.36 3.63 -17.00
CA ASN A 2 2.68 4.26 -17.01
C ASN A 2 3.06 4.78 -15.60
N TYR A 3 4.31 5.24 -15.43
CA TYR A 3 4.81 5.74 -14.15
C TYR A 3 3.97 6.90 -13.59
N GLU A 4 3.65 7.91 -14.40
CA GLU A 4 2.89 9.08 -13.95
C GLU A 4 1.50 8.70 -13.43
N THR A 5 0.81 7.81 -14.14
CA THR A 5 -0.49 7.28 -13.73
C THR A 5 -0.38 6.47 -12.44
N ALA A 6 0.65 5.64 -12.32
CA ALA A 6 0.89 4.84 -11.12
C ALA A 6 1.21 5.72 -9.91
N ARG A 7 2.12 6.69 -10.07
CA ARG A 7 2.48 7.68 -9.05
C ARG A 7 1.26 8.44 -8.57
N LYS A 8 0.48 9.00 -9.49
CA LYS A 8 -0.75 9.74 -9.16
C LYS A 8 -1.74 8.85 -8.42
N LEU A 9 -1.95 7.62 -8.89
CA LEU A 9 -2.82 6.65 -8.22
C LEU A 9 -2.39 6.42 -6.77
N LEU A 10 -1.12 6.14 -6.51
CA LEU A 10 -0.65 5.87 -5.14
C LEU A 10 -0.84 7.08 -4.21
N ILE A 11 -0.53 8.28 -4.71
CA ILE A 11 -0.74 9.53 -3.97
C ILE A 11 -2.23 9.72 -3.66
N ASP A 12 -3.11 9.55 -4.65
CA ASP A 12 -4.55 9.73 -4.48
C ASP A 12 -5.16 8.68 -3.52
N GLN A 13 -4.55 7.50 -3.39
CA GLN A 13 -4.96 6.46 -2.43
C GLN A 13 -4.50 6.73 -0.99
N ALA A 14 -3.44 7.55 -0.84
CA ALA A 14 -2.88 7.94 0.45
C ALA A 14 -3.43 9.28 0.98
N LYS A 15 -4.15 10.06 0.17
CA LYS A 15 -4.73 11.34 0.58
C LYS A 15 -5.98 11.13 1.44
N THR A 16 -6.07 11.89 2.52
CA THR A 16 -7.18 11.80 3.49
C THR A 16 -8.25 12.87 3.30
N GLU A 17 -7.97 13.96 2.60
CA GLU A 17 -8.85 15.15 2.61
C GLU A 17 -9.82 15.20 1.42
N ASP A 18 -9.46 14.66 0.25
CA ASP A 18 -10.18 14.97 -1.00
C ASP A 18 -10.93 13.80 -1.66
N ASN A 19 -10.70 12.55 -1.22
CA ASN A 19 -11.29 11.37 -1.87
C ASN A 19 -11.86 10.37 -0.85
N PRO A 20 -13.18 10.34 -0.63
CA PRO A 20 -13.78 9.42 0.34
C PRO A 20 -13.58 7.94 -0.01
N ASP A 21 -13.30 7.63 -1.28
CA ASP A 21 -13.05 6.27 -1.75
C ASP A 21 -11.58 5.88 -1.78
N ALA A 22 -10.65 6.78 -1.41
CA ALA A 22 -9.25 6.42 -1.22
C ALA A 22 -9.09 5.35 -0.12
N LEU A 23 -8.10 4.46 -0.28
CA LEU A 23 -7.90 3.33 0.63
C LEU A 23 -7.86 3.77 2.10
N LEU A 24 -7.06 4.78 2.43
CA LEU A 24 -6.93 5.24 3.82
C LEU A 24 -8.23 5.83 4.36
N ASN A 25 -8.96 6.58 3.54
CA ASN A 25 -10.25 7.15 3.95
C ASN A 25 -11.31 6.08 4.19
N ARG A 26 -11.35 5.03 3.35
CA ARG A 26 -12.28 3.91 3.56
C ARG A 26 -11.96 3.16 4.84
N LEU A 27 -10.68 2.84 5.08
CA LEU A 27 -10.25 2.19 6.32
C LEU A 27 -10.55 3.05 7.55
N GLN A 28 -10.35 4.36 7.48
CA GLN A 28 -10.67 5.30 8.56
C GLN A 28 -12.17 5.39 8.84
N GLN A 29 -13.01 5.33 7.80
CA GLN A 29 -14.47 5.27 7.91
C GLN A 29 -14.98 3.89 8.33
N GLY A 30 -14.10 2.91 8.53
CA GLY A 30 -14.47 1.54 8.85
C GLY A 30 -15.12 0.76 7.72
N LYS A 31 -14.90 1.20 6.47
CA LYS A 31 -15.44 0.56 5.26
C LYS A 31 -14.37 -0.28 4.58
N PRO A 32 -14.72 -1.45 4.03
CA PRO A 32 -13.78 -2.25 3.26
C PRO A 32 -13.30 -1.50 2.02
N PRO A 33 -12.11 -1.81 1.48
CA PRO A 33 -11.65 -1.28 0.19
C PRO A 33 -12.68 -1.54 -0.93
N VAL A 34 -12.69 -0.67 -1.95
CA VAL A 34 -13.50 -0.86 -3.16
C VAL A 34 -12.99 -2.11 -3.92
N PRO A 35 -13.86 -2.92 -4.54
CA PRO A 35 -13.43 -4.04 -5.37
C PRO A 35 -12.36 -3.63 -6.40
N GLY A 36 -11.26 -4.39 -6.46
CA GLY A 36 -10.13 -4.11 -7.35
C GLY A 36 -9.15 -3.03 -6.88
N GLN A 37 -9.49 -2.24 -5.84
CA GLN A 37 -8.64 -1.16 -5.33
C GLN A 37 -7.26 -1.64 -4.88
N ILE A 38 -7.22 -2.74 -4.11
CA ILE A 38 -5.97 -3.36 -3.65
C ILE A 38 -5.12 -3.80 -4.86
N THR A 39 -5.73 -4.49 -5.83
CA THR A 39 -5.04 -4.93 -7.05
C THR A 39 -4.44 -3.75 -7.81
N SER A 40 -5.20 -2.66 -7.98
CA SER A 40 -4.71 -1.46 -8.66
C SER A 40 -3.57 -0.78 -7.90
N ILE A 41 -3.60 -0.76 -6.56
CA ILE A 41 -2.50 -0.25 -5.73
C ILE A 41 -1.25 -1.11 -5.90
N LEU A 42 -1.37 -2.43 -5.79
CA LEU A 42 -0.24 -3.35 -5.96
C LEU A 42 0.38 -3.25 -7.36
N LEU A 43 -0.44 -3.13 -8.40
CA LEU A 43 0.03 -2.87 -9.75
C LEU A 43 0.76 -1.53 -9.84
N GLY A 44 0.24 -0.49 -9.19
CA GLY A 44 0.87 0.83 -9.07
C GLY A 44 2.25 0.76 -8.45
N LEU A 45 2.37 0.07 -7.31
CA LEU A 45 3.64 -0.13 -6.62
C LEU A 45 4.64 -0.88 -7.50
N LYS A 46 4.20 -1.93 -8.23
CA LYS A 46 5.08 -2.65 -9.14
C LYS A 46 5.58 -1.75 -10.28
N VAL A 47 4.71 -0.95 -10.90
CA VAL A 47 5.11 -0.01 -11.96
C VAL A 47 6.09 1.04 -11.45
N VAL A 48 5.83 1.62 -10.26
CA VAL A 48 6.75 2.59 -9.64
C VAL A 48 8.10 1.95 -9.30
N PHE A 49 8.11 0.74 -8.75
CA PHE A 49 9.33 -0.01 -8.48
C PHE A 49 10.17 -0.19 -9.75
N GLU A 50 9.57 -0.69 -10.83
CA GLU A 50 10.27 -0.92 -12.10
C GLU A 50 10.81 0.39 -12.71
N ALA A 51 10.05 1.49 -12.60
CA ALA A 51 10.44 2.79 -13.14
C ALA A 51 11.57 3.47 -12.36
N LEU A 52 11.73 3.15 -11.08
CA LEU A 52 12.69 3.80 -10.18
C LEU A 52 13.96 2.97 -9.91
N LYS A 53 14.17 1.84 -10.59
CA LYS A 53 15.33 0.95 -10.37
C LYS A 53 16.68 1.67 -10.45
N GLU A 54 16.81 2.59 -11.40
CA GLU A 54 18.05 3.36 -11.62
C GLU A 54 17.99 4.76 -10.96
N ALA A 55 16.92 5.08 -10.24
CA ALA A 55 16.75 6.38 -9.62
C ALA A 55 17.44 6.43 -8.24
N HIS A 56 18.22 7.48 -8.00
CA HIS A 56 18.88 7.72 -6.70
C HIS A 56 18.08 8.64 -5.77
N SER A 57 16.90 9.08 -6.21
CA SER A 57 16.04 9.97 -5.43
C SER A 57 14.58 9.62 -5.63
N LEU A 58 13.79 9.86 -4.59
CA LEU A 58 12.35 9.70 -4.61
C LEU A 58 11.72 11.06 -4.28
N ASP A 59 10.72 11.46 -5.06
CA ASP A 59 10.02 12.70 -4.76
C ASP A 59 9.29 12.61 -3.41
N ARG A 60 9.27 13.73 -2.68
CA ARG A 60 8.76 13.77 -1.30
C ARG A 60 7.28 13.38 -1.20
N GLU A 61 6.47 13.73 -2.18
CA GLU A 61 5.02 13.45 -2.15
C GLU A 61 4.77 11.94 -2.30
N LEU A 62 5.46 11.30 -3.25
CA LEU A 62 5.40 9.85 -3.42
C LEU A 62 5.99 9.13 -2.21
N ALA A 63 7.14 9.58 -1.68
CA ALA A 63 7.74 9.02 -0.47
C ALA A 63 6.75 9.02 0.70
N PHE A 64 6.05 10.14 0.90
CA PHE A 64 5.04 10.26 1.94
C PHE A 64 3.83 9.35 1.69
N ALA A 65 3.35 9.27 0.44
CA ALA A 65 2.26 8.37 0.07
C ALA A 65 2.60 6.90 0.34
N LEU A 66 3.80 6.45 -0.03
CA LEU A 66 4.29 5.10 0.25
C LEU A 66 4.35 4.80 1.75
N TYR A 67 4.89 5.74 2.54
CA TYR A 67 4.90 5.62 4.00
C TYR A 67 3.47 5.46 4.56
N GLN A 68 2.53 6.28 4.11
CA GLN A 68 1.15 6.20 4.58
C GLN A 68 0.49 4.87 4.17
N LEU A 69 0.64 4.43 2.93
CA LEU A 69 0.09 3.15 2.46
C LEU A 69 0.68 1.96 3.22
N ALA A 70 1.98 1.94 3.48
CA ALA A 70 2.63 0.86 4.21
C ALA A 70 2.27 0.83 5.70
N THR A 71 2.24 2.01 6.34
CA THR A 71 2.14 2.11 7.80
C THR A 71 0.73 2.43 8.28
N LYS A 72 0.10 3.46 7.72
CA LYS A 72 -1.21 3.95 8.20
C LYS A 72 -2.33 2.97 7.88
N ALA A 73 -2.29 2.31 6.73
CA ALA A 73 -3.30 1.31 6.39
C ALA A 73 -3.33 0.15 7.42
N GLN A 74 -2.15 -0.32 7.85
CA GLN A 74 -2.02 -1.33 8.92
C GLN A 74 -2.57 -0.84 10.26
N GLN A 75 -2.23 0.40 10.65
CA GLN A 75 -2.73 1.00 11.89
C GLN A 75 -4.26 1.11 11.89
N LEU A 76 -4.85 1.53 10.78
CA LEU A 76 -6.31 1.65 10.63
C LEU A 76 -6.99 0.28 10.65
N PHE A 77 -6.41 -0.73 10.01
CA PHE A 77 -6.90 -2.11 10.08
C PHE A 77 -6.96 -2.61 11.53
N VAL A 78 -5.86 -2.45 12.29
CA VAL A 78 -5.78 -2.85 13.69
C VAL A 78 -6.75 -2.05 14.56
N ALA A 79 -6.85 -0.74 14.36
CA ALA A 79 -7.79 0.11 15.08
C ALA A 79 -9.25 -0.32 14.82
N GLY A 80 -9.61 -0.59 13.57
CA GLY A 80 -10.93 -1.07 13.19
C GLY A 80 -11.28 -2.41 13.83
N ARG A 81 -10.33 -3.36 13.86
CA ARG A 81 -10.53 -4.65 14.56
C ARG A 81 -10.81 -4.46 16.04
N LYS A 82 -10.10 -3.54 16.70
CA LYS A 82 -10.30 -3.26 18.13
C LYS A 82 -11.69 -2.73 18.46
N ILE A 83 -12.33 -2.03 17.54
CA ILE A 83 -13.70 -1.50 17.69
C ILE A 83 -14.77 -2.40 17.06
N GLY A 84 -14.43 -3.64 16.68
CA GLY A 84 -15.38 -4.62 16.21
C GLY A 84 -15.74 -4.56 14.72
N ILE A 85 -14.95 -3.85 13.90
CA ILE A 85 -15.16 -3.86 12.45
C ILE A 85 -14.81 -5.24 11.88
N ASP A 86 -15.74 -5.82 11.13
CA ASP A 86 -15.54 -7.05 10.40
C ASP A 86 -14.93 -6.76 9.03
N TRP A 87 -13.60 -6.87 8.96
CA TRP A 87 -12.86 -6.68 7.72
C TRP A 87 -13.01 -7.89 6.79
N PRO A 88 -12.97 -7.67 5.46
CA PRO A 88 -12.93 -8.77 4.50
C PRO A 88 -11.84 -9.78 4.81
N PRO A 89 -12.08 -11.08 4.54
CA PRO A 89 -11.04 -12.09 4.62
C PRO A 89 -9.88 -11.66 3.70
N LEU A 90 -8.65 -11.95 4.12
CA LEU A 90 -7.41 -11.63 3.40
C LEU A 90 -6.98 -10.15 3.40
N LEU A 91 -7.79 -9.21 3.93
CA LEU A 91 -7.40 -7.79 3.93
C LEU A 91 -6.08 -7.56 4.68
N LYS A 92 -5.81 -8.31 5.76
CA LYS A 92 -4.55 -8.22 6.49
C LYS A 92 -3.36 -8.57 5.60
N GLU A 93 -3.45 -9.69 4.89
CA GLU A 93 -2.44 -10.17 3.96
C GLU A 93 -2.24 -9.19 2.81
N ASP A 94 -3.32 -8.62 2.28
CA ASP A 94 -3.28 -7.61 1.23
C ASP A 94 -2.58 -6.32 1.66
N LEU A 95 -2.89 -5.81 2.86
CA LEU A 95 -2.18 -4.65 3.42
C LEU A 95 -0.70 -4.95 3.67
N LEU A 96 -0.36 -6.21 4.00
CA LEU A 96 1.03 -6.62 4.15
C LEU A 96 1.75 -6.69 2.80
N ARG A 97 1.09 -7.15 1.74
CA ARG A 97 1.62 -7.07 0.36
C ARG A 97 1.90 -5.64 -0.06
N ILE A 98 1.00 -4.70 0.29
CA ILE A 98 1.21 -3.27 0.04
C ILE A 98 2.45 -2.75 0.77
N SER A 99 2.60 -3.10 2.05
CA SER A 99 3.78 -2.71 2.84
C SER A 99 5.08 -3.23 2.23
N LEU A 100 5.14 -4.51 1.86
CA LEU A 100 6.32 -5.12 1.24
C LEU A 100 6.64 -4.52 -0.13
N ALA A 101 5.61 -4.24 -0.94
CA ALA A 101 5.80 -3.60 -2.24
C ALA A 101 6.29 -2.14 -2.10
N ALA A 102 5.86 -1.41 -1.07
CA ALA A 102 6.42 -0.10 -0.74
C ALA A 102 7.88 -0.20 -0.28
N GLU A 103 8.20 -1.14 0.61
CA GLU A 103 9.58 -1.43 1.05
C GLU A 103 10.50 -1.80 -0.13
N SER A 104 9.96 -2.49 -1.12
CA SER A 104 10.69 -2.85 -2.34
C SER A 104 11.18 -1.61 -3.11
N ILE A 105 10.38 -0.54 -3.15
CA ILE A 105 10.74 0.72 -3.81
C ILE A 105 11.92 1.39 -3.09
N PHE A 106 11.95 1.34 -1.76
CA PHE A 106 13.04 1.95 -0.98
C PHE A 106 14.32 1.11 -0.98
N SER A 107 14.20 -0.22 -0.95
CA SER A 107 15.35 -1.14 -0.89
C SER A 107 15.93 -1.51 -2.26
N GLY A 108 15.20 -1.24 -3.35
CA GLY A 108 15.59 -1.67 -4.70
C GLY A 108 15.43 -3.17 -4.97
N THR A 109 14.97 -3.96 -3.98
CA THR A 109 14.77 -5.40 -4.10
C THR A 109 13.29 -5.73 -3.98
N TRP A 110 12.74 -6.50 -4.93
CA TRP A 110 11.32 -6.85 -4.89
C TRP A 110 11.03 -7.89 -3.80
N GLN A 111 10.33 -7.46 -2.75
CA GLN A 111 9.92 -8.26 -1.61
C GLN A 111 8.57 -8.94 -1.89
N THR A 112 8.43 -10.19 -1.46
CA THR A 112 7.17 -10.94 -1.57
C THR A 112 6.83 -11.61 -0.26
N LEU A 113 5.52 -11.82 -0.05
CA LEU A 113 5.03 -12.54 1.11
C LEU A 113 5.38 -14.04 0.95
N PRO A 114 6.11 -14.65 1.90
CA PRO A 114 6.44 -16.06 1.80
C PRO A 114 5.17 -16.92 1.87
N PRO A 115 5.15 -18.10 1.23
CA PRO A 115 4.08 -19.07 1.40
C PRO A 115 3.92 -19.39 2.90
N GLY A 116 2.79 -19.00 3.50
CA GLY A 116 2.53 -19.21 4.93
C GLY A 116 2.66 -17.98 5.84
N GLY A 117 2.93 -16.78 5.29
CA GLY A 117 2.74 -15.52 6.03
C GLY A 117 3.75 -15.20 7.13
N ARG A 118 4.90 -15.89 7.15
CA ARG A 118 6.05 -15.53 8.01
C ARG A 118 7.14 -14.91 7.15
N LEU A 119 7.60 -13.71 7.50
CA LEU A 119 8.75 -13.07 6.88
C LEU A 119 9.98 -13.96 7.11
N VAL A 120 10.62 -14.39 6.03
CA VAL A 120 11.94 -15.03 6.09
C VAL A 120 12.96 -13.93 5.81
N ASN A 121 13.69 -13.52 6.84
CA ASN A 121 14.93 -12.75 6.64
C ASN A 121 16.03 -13.76 6.34
N GLU A 122 16.48 -13.84 5.09
CA GLU A 122 17.74 -14.50 4.78
C GLU A 122 18.87 -13.51 5.07
N GLY A 123 19.66 -13.83 6.09
CA GLY A 123 20.93 -13.18 6.40
C GLY A 123 22.10 -14.13 6.14
#